data_AF-A0A081FUA4-F1
#
_entry.id   AF-A0A081FUA4-F1
#
_cell.length_a   1.000
_cell.length_b   1.000
_cell.length_c   1.000
_cell.angle_alpha   90.00
_cell.angle_beta   90.00
_cell.angle_gamma   90.00
#
_symmetry.space_group_name_H-M   'P 1'
#
loop_
_entity.id
_entity.type
_entity.pdbx_description
1 polymer ?
#
loop_
_entity_poly.entity_id
_entity_poly.type
_entity_poly.pdbx_seq_one_letter_code
_entity_poly.pdbx_strand_id
1 'polypeptide(L)'
;MLEVLVAFVVLAMMLGVILSLNSVSLDSTSRAVLRQQALILAQSELAKVLGDAELEPGRRSGRFDDDRFEWELEIRRFTFPEEEESLDSLVGPVPYEIELSVVWEPRNRLTLNTLRLVRDQ
;
A
#
# COMPACT_ATOMS: atom_id res chain seq x y z
N MET A 1 30.15 49.17 -14.86
CA MET A 1 30.69 48.17 -13.91
C MET A 1 29.61 47.59 -13.00
N LEU A 2 28.72 48.41 -12.40
CA LEU A 2 27.60 47.92 -11.59
C LEU A 2 26.63 46.99 -12.36
N GLU A 3 26.48 47.22 -13.66
CA GLU A 3 25.64 46.41 -14.56
C GLU A 3 26.00 44.92 -14.58
N VAL A 4 27.29 44.58 -14.66
CA VAL A 4 27.76 43.18 -14.67
C VAL A 4 27.53 42.52 -13.32
N LEU A 5 27.65 43.27 -12.22
CA LEU A 5 27.41 42.78 -10.87
C LEU A 5 25.93 42.45 -10.66
N VAL A 6 25.03 43.34 -11.10
CA VAL A 6 23.58 43.11 -11.04
C VAL A 6 23.20 41.88 -11.87
N ALA A 7 23.73 41.75 -13.09
CA ALA A 7 23.48 40.59 -13.93
C ALA A 7 23.94 39.28 -13.26
N PHE A 8 25.10 39.29 -12.60
CA PHE A 8 25.63 38.12 -11.90
C PHE A 8 24.80 37.74 -10.67
N VAL A 9 24.30 38.71 -9.91
CA VAL A 9 23.42 38.48 -8.75
C VAL A 9 22.08 37.89 -9.20
N VAL A 10 21.49 38.44 -10.26
CA VAL A 10 20.23 37.91 -10.83
C VAL A 10 20.45 36.48 -11.37
N LEU A 11 21.56 36.24 -12.07
CA LEU A 11 21.93 34.90 -12.55
C LEU A 11 22.08 33.90 -11.39
N ALA A 12 22.78 34.27 -10.32
CA ALA A 12 22.96 33.44 -9.14
C ALA A 12 21.63 33.14 -8.43
N MET A 13 20.72 34.13 -8.34
CA MET A 13 19.37 33.93 -7.80
C MET A 13 18.55 32.96 -8.66
N MET A 14 18.56 33.14 -9.98
CA MET A 14 17.87 32.22 -10.91
C MET A 14 18.40 30.80 -10.79
N LEU A 15 19.72 30.61 -10.74
CA LEU A 15 20.35 29.32 -10.52
C LEU A 15 19.91 28.68 -9.19
N GLY A 16 19.87 29.46 -8.10
CA GLY A 16 19.39 28.99 -6.80
C GLY A 16 17.93 28.53 -6.83
N VAL A 17 17.06 29.25 -7.55
CA VAL A 17 15.65 28.87 -7.74
C VAL A 17 15.52 27.60 -8.59
N ILE A 18 16.34 27.45 -9.63
CA ILE A 18 16.35 26.22 -10.45
C ILE A 18 16.80 25.02 -9.60
N LEU A 19 17.86 25.17 -8.79
CA LEU A 19 18.36 24.12 -7.89
C LEU A 19 17.31 23.73 -6.84
N SER A 20 16.59 24.69 -6.25
CA SER A 20 15.55 24.39 -5.26
C SER A 20 14.36 23.62 -5.84
N LEU A 21 13.97 23.92 -7.08
CA LEU A 21 12.91 23.20 -7.79
C LEU A 21 13.30 21.74 -8.11
N ASN A 22 14.58 21.52 -8.45
CA ASN A 22 15.09 20.17 -8.72
C ASN A 22 15.14 19.30 -7.45
N SER A 23 15.50 19.87 -6.31
CA SER A 23 15.56 19.14 -5.03
C SER A 23 14.19 18.59 -4.59
N VAL A 24 13.10 19.31 -4.88
CA VAL A 24 11.72 18.83 -4.61
C VAL A 24 11.34 17.67 -5.55
N SER A 25 11.84 17.68 -6.78
CA SER A 25 11.52 16.65 -7.79
C SER A 25 12.15 15.29 -7.46
N LEU A 26 13.35 15.27 -6.89
CA LEU A 26 14.05 14.03 -6.51
C LEU A 26 13.41 13.34 -5.30
N ASP A 27 12.96 14.10 -4.29
CA ASP A 27 12.27 13.54 -3.11
C ASP A 27 10.93 12.90 -3.51
N SER A 28 10.18 13.56 -4.40
CA SER A 28 8.89 13.03 -4.89
C SER A 28 9.03 11.71 -5.65
N THR A 29 10.08 11.58 -6.47
CA THR A 29 10.34 10.37 -7.26
C THR A 29 10.74 9.20 -6.37
N SER A 30 11.60 9.44 -5.38
CA SER A 30 12.02 8.39 -4.42
C SER A 30 10.83 7.80 -3.65
N ARG A 31 9.93 8.64 -3.16
CA ARG A 31 8.71 8.20 -2.45
C ARG A 31 7.76 7.41 -3.35
N ALA A 32 7.65 7.79 -4.63
CA ALA A 32 6.82 7.07 -5.60
C ALA A 32 7.35 5.65 -5.84
N VAL A 33 8.67 5.50 -5.95
CA VAL A 33 9.34 4.20 -6.11
C VAL A 33 9.04 3.29 -4.92
N LEU A 34 9.16 3.79 -3.67
CA LEU A 34 8.87 3.00 -2.47
C LEU A 34 7.41 2.53 -2.41
N ARG A 35 6.44 3.40 -2.76
CA ARG A 35 5.03 3.00 -2.84
C ARG A 35 4.78 1.94 -3.90
N GLN A 36 5.38 2.08 -5.08
CA GLN A 36 5.22 1.10 -6.15
C GLN A 36 5.79 -0.25 -5.73
N GLN A 37 6.93 -0.26 -5.04
CA GLN A 37 7.51 -1.49 -4.49
C GLN A 37 6.59 -2.12 -3.43
N ALA A 38 6.09 -1.33 -2.48
CA ALA A 38 5.13 -1.80 -1.47
C ALA A 38 3.87 -2.40 -2.11
N LEU A 39 3.36 -1.77 -3.18
CA LEU A 39 2.19 -2.24 -3.92
C LEU A 39 2.43 -3.58 -4.62
N ILE A 40 3.61 -3.78 -5.23
CA ILE A 40 3.97 -5.06 -5.87
C ILE A 40 4.08 -6.16 -4.81
N LEU A 41 4.72 -5.87 -3.68
CA LEU A 41 4.84 -6.80 -2.55
C LEU A 41 3.45 -7.17 -1.99
N ALA A 42 2.59 -6.19 -1.78
CA ALA A 42 1.22 -6.40 -1.33
C ALA A 42 0.44 -7.28 -2.31
N GLN A 43 0.49 -7.00 -3.61
CA GLN A 43 -0.20 -7.82 -4.61
C GLN A 43 0.34 -9.24 -4.66
N SER A 44 1.65 -9.44 -4.55
CA SER A 44 2.26 -10.77 -4.54
C SER A 44 1.80 -11.58 -3.33
N GLU A 45 1.82 -10.97 -2.14
CA GLU A 45 1.41 -11.66 -0.92
C GLU A 45 -0.09 -11.95 -0.91
N LEU A 46 -0.91 -11.00 -1.39
CA LEU A 46 -2.35 -11.20 -1.55
C LEU A 46 -2.66 -12.33 -2.53
N ALA A 47 -1.92 -12.42 -3.65
CA ALA A 47 -2.10 -13.48 -4.62
C ALA A 47 -1.77 -14.87 -4.05
N LYS A 48 -0.80 -14.98 -3.13
CA LYS A 48 -0.52 -16.25 -2.43
C LYS A 48 -1.71 -16.67 -1.56
N VAL A 49 -2.22 -15.75 -0.74
CA VAL A 49 -3.38 -16.00 0.15
C VAL A 49 -4.63 -16.35 -0.66
N LEU A 50 -4.85 -15.69 -1.81
CA LEU A 50 -5.97 -16.00 -2.69
C LEU A 50 -5.80 -17.32 -3.45
N GLY A 51 -4.58 -17.82 -3.59
CA GLY A 51 -4.28 -19.13 -4.17
C GLY A 51 -4.56 -20.30 -3.23
N ASP A 52 -4.60 -20.06 -1.92
CA ASP A 52 -4.93 -21.09 -0.93
C ASP A 52 -6.40 -21.51 -1.07
N ALA A 53 -6.64 -22.83 -1.05
CA ALA A 53 -7.97 -23.42 -1.24
C ALA A 53 -8.92 -23.11 -0.08
N GLU A 54 -8.38 -22.98 1.13
CA GLU A 54 -9.11 -22.77 2.36
C GLU A 54 -8.68 -21.43 2.97
N LEU A 55 -9.64 -20.55 3.24
CA LEU A 55 -9.40 -19.28 3.93
C LEU A 55 -9.74 -19.45 5.40
N GLU A 56 -8.71 -19.44 6.24
CA GLU A 56 -8.88 -19.43 7.68
C GLU A 56 -9.01 -17.99 8.19
N PRO A 57 -10.08 -17.65 8.94
CA PRO A 57 -10.15 -16.37 9.63
C PRO A 57 -8.99 -16.22 10.61
N GLY A 58 -8.40 -15.03 10.67
CA GLY A 58 -7.30 -14.76 11.58
C GLY A 58 -6.42 -13.61 11.15
N ARG A 59 -5.41 -13.33 11.97
CA ARG A 59 -4.37 -12.33 11.69
C ARG A 59 -3.03 -13.01 11.51
N ARG A 60 -2.32 -12.65 10.45
CA ARG A 60 -0.95 -13.10 10.17
C ARG A 60 -0.09 -11.86 9.96
N SER A 61 1.16 -11.93 10.35
CA SER A 61 2.11 -10.86 10.08
C SER A 61 3.49 -11.45 9.80
N GLY A 62 4.32 -10.66 9.13
CA GLY A 62 5.65 -11.07 8.74
C GLY A 62 6.47 -9.93 8.19
N ARG A 63 7.67 -10.26 7.73
CA ARG A 63 8.58 -9.34 7.05
C ARG A 63 8.92 -9.91 5.69
N PHE A 64 9.11 -9.03 4.71
CA PHE A 64 9.64 -9.42 3.41
C PHE A 64 11.17 -9.55 3.49
N ASP A 65 11.77 -10.15 2.46
CA ASP A 65 13.19 -10.53 2.44
C ASP A 65 14.18 -9.36 2.70
N ASP A 66 13.80 -8.13 2.33
CA ASP A 66 14.65 -6.94 2.46
C ASP A 66 14.60 -6.29 3.86
N ASP A 67 13.86 -6.86 4.81
CA ASP A 67 13.63 -6.38 6.21
C ASP A 67 13.05 -4.96 6.36
N ARG A 68 12.93 -4.22 5.25
CA ARG A 68 12.45 -2.84 5.16
C ARG A 68 10.94 -2.73 5.05
N PHE A 69 10.29 -3.84 4.71
CA PHE A 69 8.85 -3.93 4.53
C PHE A 69 8.30 -5.00 5.46
N GLU A 70 7.32 -4.61 6.26
CA GLU A 70 6.55 -5.52 7.10
C GLU A 70 5.15 -5.65 6.52
N TRP A 71 4.50 -6.78 6.75
CA TRP A 71 3.12 -6.99 6.32
C TRP A 71 2.25 -7.53 7.44
N GLU A 72 0.99 -7.14 7.40
CA GLU A 72 -0.08 -7.55 8.29
C GLU A 72 -1.27 -7.97 7.42
N LEU A 73 -1.72 -9.20 7.58
CA LEU A 73 -2.87 -9.79 6.90
C LEU A 73 -3.95 -10.04 7.94
N GLU A 74 -5.17 -9.62 7.66
CA GLU A 74 -6.35 -9.91 8.45
C GLU A 74 -7.44 -10.50 7.56
N ILE A 75 -7.91 -11.68 7.92
CA ILE A 75 -9.00 -12.39 7.24
C ILE A 75 -10.17 -12.44 8.21
N ARG A 76 -11.31 -11.88 7.80
CA ARG A 76 -12.55 -11.83 8.59
C ARG A 76 -13.71 -12.37 7.74
N ARG A 77 -14.66 -13.05 8.38
CA ARG A 77 -15.94 -13.34 7.72
C ARG A 77 -16.68 -12.03 7.50
N PHE A 78 -17.17 -11.83 6.29
CA PHE A 78 -17.95 -10.66 5.95
C PHE A 78 -19.42 -10.93 6.26
N THR A 79 -20.06 -10.05 7.04
CA THR A 79 -21.50 -10.14 7.31
C THR A 79 -22.19 -9.00 6.59
N PHE A 80 -23.18 -9.30 5.76
CA PHE A 80 -23.97 -8.26 5.13
C PHE A 80 -24.87 -7.58 6.18
N PRO A 81 -24.86 -6.24 6.28
CA PRO A 81 -25.60 -5.51 7.30
C PRO A 81 -27.13 -5.63 7.17
N GLU A 82 -27.65 -6.16 6.05
CA GLU A 82 -29.08 -6.34 5.79
C GLU A 82 -29.58 -7.76 6.12
N GLU A 83 -28.70 -8.69 6.50
CA GLU A 83 -29.00 -10.13 6.60
C GLU A 83 -28.93 -10.67 8.04
N GLU A 84 -29.00 -9.81 9.07
CA GLU A 84 -28.87 -10.17 10.50
C GLU A 84 -29.87 -11.26 10.98
N GLU A 85 -30.96 -11.53 10.26
CA GLU A 85 -31.98 -12.51 10.68
C GLU A 85 -32.00 -13.85 9.90
N SER A 86 -31.21 -14.05 8.82
CA SER A 86 -31.46 -15.18 7.88
C SER A 86 -30.29 -16.16 7.64
N LEU A 87 -29.09 -15.90 8.15
CA LEU A 87 -27.86 -16.53 7.62
C LEU A 87 -27.45 -17.87 8.23
N ASP A 88 -28.08 -18.35 9.29
CA ASP A 88 -27.76 -19.66 9.90
C ASP A 88 -28.19 -20.86 9.04
N SER A 89 -28.75 -20.65 7.84
CA SER A 89 -29.29 -21.72 6.98
C SER A 89 -29.00 -21.61 5.48
N LEU A 90 -28.14 -20.70 5.03
CA LEU A 90 -27.77 -20.66 3.62
C LEU A 90 -26.64 -21.65 3.31
N VAL A 91 -27.02 -22.77 2.66
CA VAL A 91 -26.12 -23.63 1.89
C VAL A 91 -25.63 -22.82 0.68
N GLY A 92 -24.70 -21.91 0.91
CA GLY A 92 -24.24 -20.92 -0.07
C GLY A 92 -22.80 -20.48 0.20
N PRO A 93 -22.15 -19.81 -0.76
CA PRO A 93 -20.77 -19.37 -0.60
C PRO A 93 -20.64 -18.36 0.55
N VAL A 94 -19.70 -18.62 1.47
CA VAL A 94 -19.39 -17.74 2.61
C VAL A 94 -18.44 -16.64 2.14
N PRO A 95 -18.79 -15.35 2.31
CA PRO A 95 -17.92 -14.24 1.95
C PRO A 95 -16.87 -13.99 3.04
N TYR A 96 -15.63 -13.81 2.61
CA TYR A 96 -14.50 -13.43 3.44
C TYR A 96 -13.94 -12.08 2.96
N GLU A 97 -13.69 -11.19 3.91
CA GLU A 97 -12.93 -9.97 3.72
C GLU A 97 -11.47 -10.23 4.07
N ILE A 98 -10.57 -9.86 3.16
CA ILE A 98 -9.13 -10.03 3.31
C ILE A 98 -8.50 -8.64 3.20
N GLU A 99 -7.92 -8.19 4.31
CA GLU A 99 -7.18 -6.94 4.39
C GLU A 99 -5.69 -7.23 4.52
N LEU A 100 -4.89 -6.72 3.59
CA LEU A 100 -3.43 -6.83 3.62
C LEU A 100 -2.83 -5.43 3.68
N SER A 101 -2.10 -5.16 4.76
CA SER A 101 -1.35 -3.92 4.97
C SER A 101 0.15 -4.17 4.85
N VAL A 102 0.83 -3.36 4.05
CA VAL A 102 2.30 -3.30 3.96
C VAL A 102 2.78 -2.00 4.58
N VAL A 103 3.73 -2.09 5.51
CA VAL A 103 4.29 -0.98 6.27
C VAL A 103 5.77 -0.84 5.94
N TRP A 104 6.22 0.38 5.66
CA TRP A 104 7.64 0.69 5.45
C TRP A 104 7.95 2.08 5.97
N GLU A 105 9.09 2.21 6.65
CA GLU A 105 9.38 3.35 7.51
C GLU A 105 8.28 3.48 8.61
N PRO A 106 8.55 4.05 9.78
CA PRO A 106 7.63 3.93 10.92
C PRO A 106 6.23 4.57 10.75
N ARG A 107 5.91 5.15 9.57
CA ARG A 107 4.64 5.85 9.32
C ARG A 107 3.98 5.56 7.97
N ASN A 108 4.66 4.99 6.97
CA ASN A 108 3.99 4.74 5.69
C ASN A 108 3.34 3.36 5.70
N ARG A 109 2.09 3.32 5.25
CA ARG A 109 1.30 2.10 5.12
C ARG A 109 0.54 2.13 3.80
N LEU A 110 0.44 0.97 3.17
CA LEU A 110 -0.39 0.73 2.01
C LEU A 110 -1.27 -0.48 2.30
N THR A 111 -2.59 -0.32 2.18
CA THR A 111 -3.56 -1.38 2.49
C THR A 111 -4.32 -1.75 1.23
N LEU A 112 -4.43 -3.06 0.98
CA LEU A 112 -5.29 -3.65 -0.04
C LEU A 112 -6.41 -4.41 0.66
N ASN A 113 -7.64 -4.23 0.18
CA ASN A 113 -8.80 -4.96 0.66
C ASN A 113 -9.43 -5.73 -0.52
N THR A 114 -9.82 -6.97 -0.29
CA THR A 114 -10.53 -7.79 -1.26
C THR A 114 -11.58 -8.66 -0.59
N LEU A 115 -12.65 -8.94 -1.33
CA LEU A 115 -13.72 -9.85 -0.92
C LEU A 115 -13.63 -11.14 -1.74
N ARG A 116 -13.54 -12.27 -1.06
CA ARG A 116 -13.52 -13.60 -1.68
C ARG A 116 -14.70 -14.43 -1.18
N LEU A 117 -15.45 -14.99 -2.13
CA LEU A 117 -16.51 -15.95 -1.85
C LEU A 117 -15.91 -17.36 -1.87
N VAL A 118 -16.02 -18.09 -0.76
CA VAL A 118 -15.59 -19.49 -0.65
C VAL A 118 -16.83 -20.37 -0.64
N ARG A 119 -16.87 -21.38 -1.50
CA ARG A 119 -17.97 -22.35 -1.54
C ARG A 119 -17.58 -23.52 -0.65
N ASP A 120 -18.39 -23.78 0.38
CA ASP A 120 -18.27 -25.01 1.17
C ASP A 120 -18.59 -26.19 0.24
N GLN A 121 -17.68 -27.16 0.11
CA GLN A 121 -17.86 -28.34 -0.76
C GLN A 121 -18.40 -29.53 0.03
#